data_AF-A0A355QZ82-F1
#
_entry.id   AF-A0A355QZ82-F1
#
_cell.length_a   1.000
_cell.length_b   1.000
_cell.length_c   1.000
_cell.angle_alpha   90.00
_cell.angle_beta   90.00
_cell.angle_gamma   90.00
#
_symmetry.space_group_name_H-M   'P 1'
#
loop_
_entity.id
_entity.type
_entity.pdbx_description
1 polymer ?
#
loop_
_entity_poly.entity_id
_entity_poly.type
_entity_poly.pdbx_seq_one_letter_code
_entity_poly.pdbx_strand_id
1 'polypeptide(L)'
;TNFRTEGGGFAPVFTLGEEEKRAGSTEQWSHASFTFLLDETGAVQELPHPLYLALVRAEKATSTLAGKRFRLADWYVAMEGNHPSKVIREWYGWVAFNADGAFHPAAGFAKDSESVGAGNVDATALPTPEEHRLINHLLFQNH
;
A
#
# COMPACT_ATOMS: atom_id res chain seq x y z
N THR A 1 53.03 32.13 10.30
CA THR A 1 51.70 32.58 9.85
C THR A 1 50.77 31.39 9.79
N ASN A 2 49.66 31.49 10.52
CA ASN A 2 48.66 30.45 10.76
C ASN A 2 47.93 30.03 9.49
N PHE A 3 47.64 28.74 9.35
CA PHE A 3 46.62 28.22 8.43
C PHE A 3 45.38 27.80 9.23
N ARG A 4 44.29 28.55 9.05
CA ARG A 4 42.92 28.13 9.32
C ARG A 4 42.03 28.79 8.27
N THR A 5 41.35 27.97 7.47
CA THR A 5 40.13 28.39 6.79
C THR A 5 39.11 27.28 7.00
N GLU A 6 38.19 27.56 7.90
CA GLU A 6 36.95 26.83 8.13
C GLU A 6 35.90 27.45 7.18
N GLY A 7 35.00 26.64 6.62
CA GLY A 7 33.71 27.16 6.14
C GLY A 7 33.31 26.76 4.72
N GLY A 8 32.28 25.90 4.65
CA GLY A 8 31.15 26.12 3.75
C GLY A 8 31.33 25.71 2.29
N GLY A 9 31.33 24.41 2.02
CA GLY A 9 31.00 23.91 0.68
C GLY A 9 29.52 24.14 0.40
N PHE A 10 29.19 25.26 -0.25
CA PHE A 10 27.88 25.49 -0.85
C PHE A 10 27.69 24.50 -2.02
N ALA A 11 26.66 23.66 -1.95
CA ALA A 11 26.22 22.88 -3.09
C ALA A 11 25.63 23.82 -4.18
N PRO A 12 25.84 23.54 -5.47
CA PRO A 12 25.31 24.37 -6.54
C PRO A 12 23.77 24.35 -6.55
N VAL A 13 23.20 25.54 -6.71
CA VAL A 13 21.78 25.79 -6.95
C VAL A 13 21.51 25.49 -8.43
N PHE A 14 20.69 24.46 -8.72
CA PHE A 14 20.13 24.28 -10.05
C PHE A 14 18.78 25.00 -10.14
N THR A 15 18.82 26.23 -10.63
CA THR A 15 17.64 26.95 -11.16
C THR A 15 17.11 26.23 -12.40
N LEU A 16 15.77 26.12 -12.49
CA LEU A 16 15.03 25.60 -13.64
C LEU A 16 15.54 26.20 -14.96
N GLY A 17 15.98 25.32 -15.86
CA GLY A 17 16.22 25.63 -17.27
C GLY A 17 15.22 24.84 -18.11
N GLU A 18 14.35 25.58 -18.77
CA GLU A 18 13.35 25.12 -19.73
C GLU A 18 14.05 24.72 -21.06
N GLU A 19 13.50 23.70 -21.73
CA GLU A 19 13.72 23.29 -23.14
C GLU A 19 15.04 22.51 -23.44
N GLU A 20 15.10 21.40 -24.19
CA GLU A 20 14.27 20.96 -25.31
C GLU A 20 14.39 19.42 -25.58
N LYS A 21 13.21 18.78 -25.66
CA LYS A 21 12.77 17.61 -26.45
C LYS A 21 13.81 16.65 -27.07
N ARG A 22 13.81 15.42 -26.54
CA ARG A 22 13.81 14.19 -27.36
C ARG A 22 12.65 13.30 -26.94
N ALA A 23 11.89 12.86 -27.95
CA ALA A 23 10.67 12.08 -27.81
C ALA A 23 10.88 10.74 -27.09
N GLY A 24 10.26 10.65 -25.93
CA GLY A 24 9.69 9.44 -25.38
C GLY A 24 8.53 9.96 -24.54
N SER A 25 7.30 9.68 -24.95
CA SER A 25 6.10 10.05 -24.21
C SER A 25 6.34 9.70 -22.74
N THR A 26 6.59 10.69 -21.89
CA THR A 26 6.40 10.51 -20.45
C THR A 26 4.89 10.48 -20.28
N GLU A 27 4.30 9.38 -20.70
CA GLU A 27 3.06 8.89 -20.17
C GLU A 27 3.29 8.95 -18.67
N GLN A 28 2.71 9.98 -18.04
CA GLN A 28 2.74 10.12 -16.60
C GLN A 28 1.89 8.96 -16.09
N TRP A 29 2.47 7.77 -16.02
CA TRP A 29 1.88 6.62 -15.36
C TRP A 29 1.73 7.04 -13.92
N SER A 30 0.55 7.57 -13.64
CA SER A 30 0.10 7.84 -12.29
C SER A 30 -0.06 6.47 -11.64
N HIS A 31 0.33 6.33 -10.39
CA HIS A 31 0.13 5.06 -9.69
C HIS A 31 -0.75 5.32 -8.48
N ALA A 32 -1.62 4.37 -8.18
CA ALA A 32 -2.48 4.42 -7.02
C ALA A 32 -2.40 3.11 -6.25
N SER A 33 -2.50 3.23 -4.93
CA SER A 33 -2.63 2.09 -4.04
C SER A 33 -4.11 1.88 -3.74
N PHE A 34 -4.59 0.67 -4.01
CA PHE A 34 -5.93 0.23 -3.68
C PHE A 34 -5.84 -0.82 -2.59
N THR A 35 -6.58 -0.57 -1.51
CA THR A 35 -6.55 -1.42 -0.32
C THR A 35 -7.90 -2.10 -0.16
N PHE A 36 -7.88 -3.41 0.06
CA PHE A 36 -9.07 -4.22 0.25
C PHE A 36 -8.95 -5.05 1.52
N LEU A 37 -10.08 -5.24 2.20
CA LEU A 37 -10.20 -6.14 3.34
C LEU A 37 -11.03 -7.35 2.91
N LEU A 38 -10.47 -8.53 3.10
CA LEU A 38 -11.16 -9.79 2.90
C LEU A 38 -11.47 -10.40 4.27
N ASP A 39 -12.74 -10.70 4.51
CA ASP A 39 -13.10 -11.44 5.71
C ASP A 39 -12.86 -12.95 5.55
N GLU A 40 -13.13 -13.70 6.62
CA GLU A 40 -12.98 -15.16 6.62
C GLU A 40 -14.06 -15.89 5.80
N THR A 41 -15.16 -15.19 5.47
CA THR A 41 -16.24 -15.73 4.64
C THR A 41 -15.98 -15.54 3.14
N GLY A 42 -14.95 -14.78 2.79
CA GLY A 42 -14.57 -14.43 1.43
C GLY A 42 -15.22 -13.15 0.90
N ALA A 43 -15.87 -12.37 1.76
CA ALA A 43 -16.38 -11.06 1.38
C ALA A 43 -15.22 -10.06 1.24
N VAL A 44 -15.19 -9.36 0.11
CA VAL A 44 -14.19 -8.33 -0.20
C VAL A 44 -14.85 -6.96 -0.03
N GLN A 45 -14.29 -6.12 0.85
CA GLN A 45 -14.63 -4.70 0.89
C GLN A 45 -13.45 -3.84 0.49
N GLU A 46 -13.73 -2.77 -0.24
CA GLU A 46 -12.75 -1.70 -0.44
C GLU A 46 -12.52 -0.94 0.87
N LEU A 47 -11.27 -0.63 1.15
CA LEU A 47 -10.86 0.24 2.23
C LEU A 47 -10.21 1.50 1.62
N PRO A 48 -10.93 2.63 1.56
CA PRO A 48 -10.40 3.86 1.01
C PRO A 48 -9.07 4.23 1.68
N HIS A 49 -8.07 4.59 0.89
CA HIS A 49 -6.72 4.88 1.39
C HIS A 49 -6.68 5.89 2.56
N PRO A 50 -7.47 7.00 2.56
CA PRO A 50 -7.51 7.91 3.70
C PRO A 50 -8.05 7.26 4.99
N LEU A 51 -9.01 6.34 4.86
CA LEU A 51 -9.55 5.60 6.01
C LEU A 51 -8.52 4.59 6.52
N TYR A 52 -7.82 3.89 5.64
CA TYR A 52 -6.72 3.01 6.02
C TYR A 52 -5.65 3.76 6.83
N LEU A 53 -5.19 4.92 6.34
CA LEU A 53 -4.20 5.73 7.06
C LEU A 53 -4.69 6.18 8.44
N ALA A 54 -5.95 6.65 8.54
CA ALA A 54 -6.52 7.07 9.81
C ALA A 54 -6.63 5.90 10.81
N LEU A 55 -6.94 4.69 10.33
CA LEU A 55 -6.98 3.48 11.15
C LEU A 55 -5.57 3.10 11.64
N VAL A 56 -4.59 3.05 10.74
CA VAL A 56 -3.19 2.69 11.07
C VAL A 56 -2.55 3.68 12.03
N ARG A 57 -2.87 4.97 11.91
CA ARG A 57 -2.39 6.04 12.81
C ARG A 57 -3.13 6.10 14.15
N ALA A 58 -4.09 5.21 14.38
CA ALA A 58 -5.00 5.25 15.53
C ALA A 58 -5.76 6.58 15.67
N GLU A 59 -5.92 7.33 14.57
CA GLU A 59 -6.73 8.55 14.51
C GLU A 59 -8.23 8.22 14.41
N LYS A 60 -8.55 7.05 13.85
CA LYS A 60 -9.91 6.50 13.79
C LYS A 60 -9.95 5.05 14.27
N ALA A 61 -11.12 4.67 14.77
CA ALA A 61 -11.53 3.30 15.00
C ALA A 61 -12.87 3.09 14.30
N THR A 62 -13.15 1.85 13.89
CA THR A 62 -14.41 1.51 13.21
C THR A 62 -15.09 0.32 13.86
N SER A 63 -16.27 0.55 14.41
CA SER A 63 -17.07 -0.49 15.08
C SER A 63 -17.49 -1.62 14.13
N THR A 64 -17.58 -1.35 12.83
CA THR A 64 -17.91 -2.37 11.82
C THR A 64 -16.86 -3.48 11.73
N LEU A 65 -15.59 -3.16 12.00
CA LEU A 65 -14.48 -4.10 11.96
C LEU A 65 -14.11 -4.62 13.36
N ALA A 66 -14.71 -4.09 14.42
CA ALA A 66 -14.36 -4.42 15.80
C ALA A 66 -14.43 -5.92 16.12
N GLY A 67 -13.41 -6.40 16.82
CA GLY A 67 -13.30 -7.80 17.26
C GLY A 67 -13.07 -8.81 16.14
N LYS A 68 -12.77 -8.35 14.91
CA LYS A 68 -12.57 -9.21 13.74
C LYS A 68 -11.15 -9.15 13.23
N ARG A 69 -10.78 -10.19 12.47
CA ARG A 69 -9.55 -10.23 11.68
C ARG A 69 -9.89 -10.27 10.19
N PHE A 70 -9.05 -9.65 9.39
CA PHE A 70 -9.20 -9.58 7.95
C PHE A 70 -7.85 -9.86 7.28
N ARG A 71 -7.91 -10.40 6.07
CA ARG A 71 -6.77 -10.40 5.16
C ARG A 71 -6.77 -9.05 4.44
N LEU A 72 -5.68 -8.32 4.58
CA LEU A 72 -5.44 -7.05 3.91
C LEU A 72 -4.77 -7.33 2.58
N ALA A 73 -5.36 -6.85 1.49
CA ALA A 73 -4.75 -6.82 0.17
C ALA A 73 -4.41 -5.36 -0.18
N ASP A 74 -3.13 -5.08 -0.45
CA ASP A 74 -2.67 -3.78 -0.93
C ASP A 74 -2.10 -3.93 -2.34
N TRP A 75 -2.79 -3.34 -3.31
CA TRP A 75 -2.49 -3.46 -4.73
C TRP A 75 -1.99 -2.13 -5.25
N TYR A 76 -0.74 -2.14 -5.72
CA TYR A 76 -0.15 -1.01 -6.40
C TYR A 76 -0.45 -1.11 -7.89
N VAL A 77 -1.19 -0.14 -8.41
CA VAL A 77 -1.78 -0.17 -9.74
C VAL A 77 -1.28 1.02 -10.55
N ALA A 78 -0.87 0.75 -11.79
CA ALA A 78 -0.62 1.78 -12.78
C ALA A 78 -1.94 2.31 -13.31
N MET A 79 -2.05 3.63 -13.34
CA MET A 79 -3.21 4.39 -13.76
C MET A 79 -2.91 5.04 -15.11
N GLU A 80 -3.86 4.91 -16.03
CA GLU A 80 -3.91 5.65 -17.28
C GLU A 80 -4.97 6.75 -17.14
N GLY A 81 -4.50 7.98 -16.93
CA GLY A 81 -5.38 9.08 -16.52
C GLY A 81 -5.98 8.79 -15.14
N ASN A 82 -7.31 8.70 -15.05
CA ASN A 82 -8.04 8.42 -13.82
C ASN A 82 -8.58 6.98 -13.74
N HIS A 83 -8.08 6.09 -14.60
CA HIS A 83 -8.54 4.70 -14.68
C HIS A 83 -7.40 3.75 -14.34
N PRO A 84 -7.67 2.71 -13.54
CA PRO A 84 -6.69 1.65 -13.30
C PRO A 84 -6.46 0.86 -14.59
N SER A 85 -5.20 0.74 -15.00
CA SER A 85 -4.79 0.02 -16.22
C SER A 85 -4.24 -1.36 -15.88
N LYS A 86 -3.28 -1.44 -14.94
CA LYS A 86 -2.61 -2.71 -14.62
C LYS A 86 -2.11 -2.77 -13.18
N VAL A 87 -2.27 -3.92 -12.55
CA VAL A 87 -1.64 -4.22 -11.26
C VAL A 87 -0.14 -4.43 -11.45
N ILE A 88 0.66 -3.60 -10.76
CA ILE A 88 2.13 -3.64 -10.79
C ILE A 88 2.67 -4.50 -9.65
N ARG A 89 2.04 -4.44 -8.48
CA ARG A 89 2.44 -5.23 -7.31
C ARG A 89 1.22 -5.53 -6.45
N GLU A 90 1.20 -6.73 -5.90
CA GLU A 90 0.23 -7.18 -4.91
C GLU A 90 0.95 -7.48 -3.61
N TRP A 91 0.37 -7.04 -2.50
CA TRP A 91 0.81 -7.39 -1.15
C TRP A 91 -0.37 -7.90 -0.34
N TYR A 92 -0.12 -8.93 0.48
CA TYR A 92 -1.12 -9.56 1.32
C TYR A 92 -0.60 -9.77 2.74
N GLY A 93 -1.44 -9.51 3.74
CA GLY A 93 -1.10 -9.72 5.15
C GLY A 93 -2.34 -9.79 6.03
N TRP A 94 -2.17 -10.19 7.30
CA TRP A 94 -3.27 -10.18 8.26
C TRP A 94 -3.35 -8.88 9.03
N VAL A 95 -4.57 -8.43 9.28
CA VAL A 95 -4.87 -7.32 10.18
C VAL A 95 -5.97 -7.71 11.15
N ALA A 96 -5.84 -7.30 12.40
CA ALA A 96 -6.85 -7.52 13.43
C ALA A 96 -7.35 -6.18 13.94
N PHE A 97 -8.62 -6.16 14.32
CA PHE A 97 -9.23 -5.00 14.96
C PHE A 97 -9.64 -5.41 16.37
N ASN A 98 -9.26 -4.61 17.36
CA ASN A 98 -9.62 -4.91 18.75
C ASN A 98 -11.14 -4.72 18.97
N ALA A 99 -11.63 -4.98 20.19
CA ALA A 99 -13.05 -4.84 20.53
C ALA A 99 -13.61 -3.42 20.32
N ASP A 100 -12.75 -2.40 20.28
CA ASP A 100 -13.10 -1.00 20.03
C ASP A 100 -13.00 -0.62 18.54
N GLY A 101 -12.56 -1.54 17.67
CA GLY A 101 -12.37 -1.29 16.23
C GLY A 101 -11.07 -0.58 15.88
N ALA A 102 -10.10 -0.55 16.80
CA ALA A 102 -8.77 -0.01 16.56
C ALA A 102 -7.91 -1.01 15.79
N PHE A 103 -7.20 -0.50 14.79
CA PHE A 103 -6.32 -1.26 13.92
C PHE A 103 -5.11 -1.81 14.69
N HIS A 104 -4.90 -3.11 14.59
CA HIS A 104 -3.68 -3.78 14.98
C HIS A 104 -3.14 -4.54 13.78
N PRO A 105 -1.93 -4.24 13.30
CA PRO A 105 -1.27 -5.13 12.36
C PRO A 105 -1.09 -6.47 13.08
N ALA A 106 -1.77 -7.51 12.59
CA ALA A 106 -1.54 -8.84 13.13
C ALA A 106 -0.19 -9.26 12.57
N ALA A 107 0.83 -9.32 13.43
CA ALA A 107 2.03 -10.08 13.12
C ALA A 107 1.53 -11.49 12.76
N GLY A 108 1.56 -11.83 11.47
CA GLY A 108 1.09 -13.12 10.97
C GLY A 108 1.66 -14.19 11.88
N PHE A 109 0.80 -15.09 12.38
CA PHE A 109 1.05 -16.00 13.49
C PHE A 109 2.51 -16.50 13.52
N ALA A 110 3.39 -15.74 14.18
CA ALA A 110 4.72 -16.18 14.51
C ALA A 110 4.56 -17.03 15.75
N LYS A 111 4.02 -18.24 15.57
CA LYS A 111 4.37 -19.33 16.47
C LYS A 111 5.85 -19.57 16.23
N ASP A 112 6.63 -19.26 17.25
CA ASP A 112 8.02 -19.61 17.52
C ASP A 112 8.84 -20.29 16.41
N SER A 113 10.05 -19.75 16.24
CA SER A 113 11.22 -20.29 15.53
C SER A 113 11.44 -19.90 14.07
N GLU A 114 12.51 -19.12 13.90
CA GLU A 114 13.48 -19.22 12.80
C GLU A 114 12.93 -19.53 11.40
N SER A 115 12.55 -18.49 10.69
CA SER A 115 12.96 -18.37 9.28
C SER A 115 12.91 -16.92 8.86
N VAL A 116 14.11 -16.33 8.79
CA VAL A 116 14.38 -15.18 7.93
C VAL A 116 14.32 -15.70 6.48
N GLY A 117 13.11 -15.87 5.98
CA GLY A 117 12.82 -16.07 4.56
C GLY A 117 12.20 -14.79 4.04
N ALA A 118 12.83 -14.15 3.05
CA ALA A 118 12.43 -12.89 2.45
C ALA A 118 11.14 -12.98 1.60
N GLY A 119 10.09 -13.59 2.15
CA GLY A 119 8.72 -13.52 1.64
C GLY A 119 7.86 -12.79 2.68
N ASN A 120 7.71 -11.48 2.54
CA ASN A 120 6.86 -10.63 3.40
C ASN A 120 5.34 -10.89 3.20
N VAL A 121 4.97 -12.10 2.81
CA VAL A 121 3.61 -12.49 2.46
C VAL A 121 3.26 -13.75 3.24
N ASP A 122 2.37 -13.62 4.21
CA ASP A 122 1.81 -14.75 4.93
C ASP A 122 0.95 -15.57 3.93
N ALA A 123 1.33 -16.81 3.67
CA ALA A 123 0.63 -17.68 2.72
C ALA A 123 -0.84 -17.92 3.12
N THR A 124 -1.17 -17.77 4.40
CA THR A 124 -2.55 -17.88 4.89
C THR A 124 -3.38 -16.63 4.65
N ALA A 125 -2.73 -15.49 4.34
CA ALA A 125 -3.39 -14.25 3.97
C ALA A 125 -3.66 -14.13 2.47
N LEU A 126 -3.19 -15.09 1.67
CA LEU A 126 -3.42 -15.09 0.23
C LEU A 126 -4.93 -15.21 -0.08
N PRO A 127 -5.43 -14.42 -1.03
CA PRO A 127 -6.80 -14.57 -1.49
C PRO A 127 -6.94 -15.88 -2.28
N THR A 128 -8.15 -16.45 -2.25
CA THR A 128 -8.52 -17.51 -3.18
C THR A 128 -8.59 -16.97 -4.62
N PRO A 129 -8.54 -17.83 -5.65
CA PRO A 129 -8.70 -17.39 -7.03
C PRO A 129 -10.02 -16.64 -7.30
N GLU A 130 -11.08 -16.97 -6.56
CA GLU A 130 -12.38 -16.30 -6.66
C GLU A 130 -12.33 -14.90 -6.03
N GLU A 131 -11.75 -14.77 -4.84
CA GLU A 131 -11.53 -13.49 -4.16
C GLU A 131 -10.64 -12.56 -4.98
N HIS A 132 -9.56 -13.08 -5.57
CA HIS A 132 -8.68 -12.31 -6.46
C HIS A 132 -9.42 -11.79 -7.70
N ARG A 133 -10.32 -12.59 -8.27
CA ARG A 133 -11.19 -12.15 -9.38
C ARG A 133 -12.18 -11.07 -8.93
N LEU A 134 -12.72 -11.16 -7.72
CA LEU A 134 -13.60 -10.12 -7.16
C LEU A 134 -12.85 -8.81 -6.97
N ILE A 135 -11.62 -8.84 -6.43
CA ILE A 135 -10.79 -7.64 -6.29
C ILE A 135 -10.49 -7.02 -7.66
N ASN A 136 -10.10 -7.83 -8.65
CA ASN A 136 -9.91 -7.36 -10.02
C ASN A 136 -11.17 -6.72 -10.60
N HIS A 137 -12.34 -7.34 -10.38
CA HIS A 137 -13.60 -6.82 -10.88
C HIS A 137 -13.94 -5.47 -10.23
N LEU A 138 -13.79 -5.33 -8.91
CA LEU A 138 -13.98 -4.07 -8.20
C LEU A 138 -13.04 -2.97 -8.69
N LEU A 139 -11.81 -3.33 -9.03
CA LEU A 139 -10.80 -2.37 -9.47
C LEU A 139 -11.01 -1.92 -10.92
N PHE A 140 -11.28 -2.85 -11.84
CA PHE A 140 -11.31 -2.56 -13.28
C PHE A 140 -12.71 -2.35 -13.87
N GLN A 141 -13.80 -2.73 -13.19
CA GLN A 141 -15.17 -2.63 -13.74
C GLN A 141 -16.04 -1.57 -13.07
N ASN A 142 -15.53 -0.83 -12.08
CA ASN A 142 -16.26 0.28 -11.45
C ASN A 142 -16.14 1.63 -12.20
N HIS A 143 -15.71 1.64 -13.47
CA HIS A 143 -15.46 2.84 -14.26
C HIS A 143 -16.13 2.82 -15.64
#